data_AF-A0A8J7CJ24-F1
#
_entry.id   AF-A0A8J7CJ24-F1
#
_cell.length_a   1.000
_cell.length_b   1.000
_cell.length_c   1.000
_cell.angle_alpha   90.00
_cell.angle_beta   90.00
_cell.angle_gamma   90.00
#
_symmetry.space_group_name_H-M   'P 1'
#
loop_
_entity.id
_entity.type
_entity.pdbx_description
1 polymer ?
#
loop_
_entity_poly.entity_id
_entity_poly.type
_entity_poly.pdbx_seq_one_letter_code
_entity_poly.pdbx_strand_id
1 'polypeptide(L)'
;MIPSLLFDNHGSALMIFSLVTLPFMWRTNKDLWHVTKKFLLCLPLWTVYIILVTARAEATYALRPDVQFGFFFFVFVIFLTSLGFWIKKFPRAALILPILCFALFTWIFSGKRTLCPSTFNHVPESICVEVSQHLIDQIIDADLAGLEEVKITVPKGDDVDNYPFPLYMGKNISRTLHAHGMISRRLEVKILPDATLNERFNLP
;
A
#
# COMPACT_ATOMS: atom_id res chain seq x y z
N MET A 1 5.81 0.77 -12.66
CA MET A 1 6.93 -0.16 -12.42
C MET A 1 6.51 -1.32 -11.49
N ILE A 2 5.43 -2.04 -11.85
CA ILE A 2 4.84 -3.16 -11.10
C ILE A 2 4.65 -4.46 -11.95
N PRO A 3 4.72 -4.47 -13.31
CA PRO A 3 4.66 -5.74 -14.05
C PRO A 3 5.71 -6.77 -13.63
N SER A 4 6.81 -6.36 -13.01
CA SER A 4 7.87 -7.25 -12.54
C SER A 4 7.47 -8.13 -11.35
N LEU A 5 6.53 -7.72 -10.49
CA LEU A 5 6.13 -8.52 -9.31
C LEU A 5 5.21 -9.70 -9.66
N LEU A 6 4.44 -9.59 -10.75
CA LEU A 6 3.60 -10.68 -11.27
C LEU A 6 4.42 -11.73 -12.05
N PHE A 7 5.61 -11.34 -12.54
CA PHE A 7 6.52 -12.18 -13.32
C PHE A 7 7.87 -12.43 -12.64
N ASP A 8 8.01 -12.10 -11.35
CA ASP A 8 9.12 -12.59 -10.56
C ASP A 8 8.92 -14.09 -10.32
N ASN A 9 10.01 -14.86 -10.39
CA ASN A 9 10.01 -16.34 -10.36
C ASN A 9 9.15 -16.98 -9.25
N HIS A 10 8.88 -16.26 -8.16
CA HIS A 10 8.11 -16.72 -7.00
C HIS A 10 6.58 -16.64 -7.19
N GLY A 11 6.05 -15.57 -7.79
CA GLY A 11 4.61 -15.41 -8.02
C GLY A 11 4.09 -16.42 -9.04
N SER A 12 4.88 -16.65 -10.09
CA SER A 12 4.65 -17.66 -11.12
C SER A 12 4.56 -19.07 -10.54
N ALA A 13 5.43 -19.40 -9.56
CA ALA A 13 5.47 -20.71 -8.93
C ALA A 13 4.20 -21.05 -8.15
N LEU A 14 3.61 -20.08 -7.43
CA LEU A 14 2.37 -20.28 -6.67
C LEU A 14 1.18 -20.52 -7.60
N MET A 15 1.11 -19.80 -8.72
CA MET A 15 0.07 -19.99 -9.73
C MET A 15 0.22 -21.33 -10.42
N ILE A 16 1.43 -21.71 -10.83
CA ILE A 16 1.71 -23.02 -11.46
C ILE A 16 1.32 -24.15 -10.51
N PHE A 17 1.76 -24.10 -9.25
CA PHE A 17 1.40 -25.09 -8.23
C PHE A 17 -0.12 -25.24 -8.15
N SER A 18 -0.83 -24.13 -7.99
CA SER A 18 -2.28 -24.11 -7.87
C SER A 18 -2.95 -24.74 -9.09
N LEU A 19 -2.58 -24.33 -10.31
CA LEU A 19 -3.12 -24.86 -11.57
C LEU A 19 -2.90 -26.37 -11.71
N VAL A 20 -1.73 -26.88 -11.32
CA VAL A 20 -1.44 -28.32 -11.34
C VAL A 20 -2.31 -29.07 -10.33
N THR A 21 -2.68 -28.48 -9.19
CA THR A 21 -3.51 -29.16 -8.19
C THR A 21 -4.98 -29.30 -8.59
N LEU A 22 -5.51 -28.37 -9.41
CA LEU A 22 -6.94 -28.27 -9.71
C LEU A 22 -7.54 -29.56 -10.29
N PRO A 23 -6.91 -30.25 -11.27
CA PRO A 23 -7.46 -31.49 -11.84
C PRO A 23 -7.53 -32.63 -10.82
N PHE A 24 -6.55 -32.71 -9.91
CA PHE A 24 -6.53 -33.73 -8.85
C PHE A 24 -7.62 -33.45 -7.81
N MET A 25 -7.74 -32.19 -7.37
CA MET A 25 -8.75 -31.76 -6.43
C MET A 25 -10.16 -31.98 -6.98
N TRP A 26 -10.41 -31.63 -8.24
CA TRP A 26 -11.71 -31.87 -8.89
C TRP A 26 -12.13 -33.34 -8.90
N ARG A 27 -11.17 -34.26 -9.06
CA ARG A 27 -11.41 -35.71 -9.09
C ARG A 27 -11.61 -36.32 -7.71
N THR A 28 -10.94 -35.80 -6.68
CA THR A 28 -10.79 -36.51 -5.39
C THR A 28 -11.40 -35.79 -4.20
N ASN A 29 -11.62 -34.47 -4.25
CA ASN A 29 -12.18 -33.70 -3.13
C ASN A 29 -13.20 -32.67 -3.60
N LYS A 30 -14.48 -33.08 -3.65
CA LYS A 30 -15.58 -32.25 -4.18
C LYS A 30 -15.86 -31.01 -3.33
N ASP A 31 -15.68 -31.08 -2.02
CA ASP A 31 -15.91 -29.94 -1.11
C ASP A 31 -14.91 -28.80 -1.36
N LEU A 32 -13.60 -29.11 -1.37
CA LEU A 32 -12.56 -28.12 -1.66
C LEU A 32 -12.65 -27.61 -3.10
N TRP A 33 -13.04 -28.48 -4.04
CA TRP A 33 -13.33 -28.07 -5.40
C TRP A 33 -14.51 -27.08 -5.48
N HIS A 34 -15.58 -27.30 -4.70
CA HIS A 34 -16.74 -26.41 -4.67
C HIS A 34 -16.43 -25.02 -4.13
N VAL A 35 -15.48 -24.90 -3.21
CA VAL A 35 -14.99 -23.60 -2.75
C VAL A 35 -14.10 -22.98 -3.83
N THR A 36 -13.10 -23.71 -4.31
CA THR A 36 -12.12 -23.20 -5.29
C THR A 36 -12.76 -22.74 -6.60
N LYS A 37 -13.77 -23.47 -7.11
CA LYS A 37 -14.49 -23.08 -8.32
C LYS A 37 -15.18 -21.73 -8.18
N LYS A 38 -15.67 -21.36 -6.99
CA LYS A 38 -16.32 -20.05 -6.77
C LYS A 38 -15.31 -18.93 -6.95
N PHE A 39 -14.14 -19.06 -6.34
CA PHE A 39 -13.07 -18.07 -6.47
C PHE A 39 -12.49 -17.99 -7.88
N LEU A 40 -12.37 -19.12 -8.58
CA LEU A 40 -12.00 -19.15 -10.01
C LEU A 40 -13.01 -18.39 -10.89
N LEU A 41 -14.30 -18.48 -10.60
CA LEU A 41 -15.35 -17.74 -11.32
C LEU A 41 -15.40 -16.26 -10.92
N CYS A 42 -15.09 -15.92 -9.67
CA CYS A 42 -15.04 -14.55 -9.21
C CYS A 42 -13.88 -13.75 -9.81
N LEU A 43 -12.75 -14.40 -10.14
CA LEU A 43 -11.58 -13.71 -10.66
C LEU A 43 -11.85 -13.00 -12.02
N PRO A 44 -12.45 -13.65 -13.05
CA PRO A 44 -12.87 -12.96 -14.27
C PRO A 44 -13.88 -11.84 -14.04
N LEU A 45 -14.85 -12.05 -13.14
CA LEU A 45 -15.86 -11.03 -12.81
C LEU A 45 -15.21 -9.80 -12.18
N TRP A 46 -14.22 -10.02 -11.30
CA TRP A 46 -13.42 -8.96 -10.72
C TRP A 46 -12.59 -8.23 -11.80
N THR A 47 -11.98 -8.94 -12.74
CA THR A 47 -11.25 -8.33 -13.86
C THR A 47 -12.16 -7.45 -14.70
N VAL A 48 -13.35 -7.92 -15.07
CA VAL A 48 -14.35 -7.12 -15.79
C VAL A 48 -14.75 -5.89 -14.97
N TYR A 49 -14.99 -6.06 -13.67
CA TYR A 49 -15.30 -4.94 -12.78
C TYR A 49 -14.21 -3.88 -12.77
N ILE A 50 -12.93 -4.25 -12.63
CA ILE A 50 -11.81 -3.30 -12.65
C ILE A 50 -11.69 -2.62 -14.02
N ILE A 51 -11.90 -3.34 -15.13
CA ILE A 51 -11.93 -2.73 -16.47
C ILE A 51 -13.02 -1.65 -16.55
N LEU A 52 -14.22 -1.93 -16.06
CA LEU A 52 -15.33 -0.98 -16.07
C LEU A 52 -15.07 0.25 -15.20
N VAL A 53 -14.49 0.07 -14.01
CA VAL A 53 -14.12 1.19 -13.13
C VAL A 53 -13.03 2.03 -13.76
N THR A 54 -12.01 1.39 -14.33
CA THR A 54 -10.89 2.05 -15.02
C THR A 54 -11.36 2.83 -16.24
N ALA A 55 -12.37 2.32 -16.96
CA ALA A 55 -13.00 3.02 -18.08
C ALA A 55 -13.77 4.28 -17.65
N ARG A 56 -14.24 4.34 -16.40
CA ARG A 56 -14.98 5.50 -15.86
C ARG A 56 -14.09 6.53 -15.18
N ALA A 57 -13.03 6.09 -14.51
CA ALA A 57 -12.14 6.94 -13.74
C ALA A 57 -10.92 7.39 -14.57
N GLU A 58 -9.87 6.58 -14.58
CA GLU A 58 -8.62 6.81 -15.31
C GLU A 58 -7.89 5.48 -15.52
N ALA A 59 -7.12 5.35 -16.60
CA ALA A 59 -6.39 4.12 -16.94
C ALA A 59 -5.42 3.66 -15.83
N THR A 60 -4.86 4.62 -15.09
CA THR A 60 -3.92 4.40 -13.98
C THR A 60 -4.58 3.85 -12.72
N TYR A 61 -5.92 3.87 -12.63
CA TYR A 61 -6.64 3.35 -11.47
C TYR A 61 -6.33 1.88 -11.20
N ALA A 62 -6.26 1.05 -12.25
CA ALA A 62 -5.91 -0.37 -12.13
C ALA A 62 -4.45 -0.61 -11.66
N LEU A 63 -3.59 0.39 -11.75
CA LEU A 63 -2.19 0.31 -11.31
C LEU A 63 -2.03 0.60 -9.82
N ARG A 64 -3.09 1.06 -9.15
CA ARG A 64 -3.04 1.36 -7.73
C ARG A 64 -2.85 0.07 -6.90
N PRO A 65 -1.91 0.02 -5.95
CA PRO A 65 -1.64 -1.18 -5.16
C PRO A 65 -2.85 -1.72 -4.38
N ASP A 66 -3.70 -0.83 -3.85
CA ASP A 66 -4.94 -1.17 -3.14
C ASP A 66 -5.96 -1.86 -4.06
N VAL A 67 -6.01 -1.48 -5.34
CA VAL A 67 -6.84 -2.13 -6.34
C VAL A 67 -6.28 -3.49 -6.71
N GLN A 68 -4.97 -3.58 -6.97
CA GLN A 68 -4.30 -4.84 -7.32
C GLN A 68 -4.41 -5.92 -6.25
N PHE A 69 -4.54 -5.52 -4.97
CA PHE A 69 -4.75 -6.45 -3.87
C PHE A 69 -5.97 -7.36 -4.08
N GLY A 70 -7.00 -6.89 -4.80
CA GLY A 70 -8.17 -7.70 -5.16
C GLY A 70 -7.80 -8.93 -6.00
N PHE A 71 -6.89 -8.78 -6.98
CA PHE A 71 -6.40 -9.91 -7.77
C PHE A 71 -5.65 -10.92 -6.90
N PHE A 72 -4.72 -10.43 -6.09
CA PHE A 72 -3.89 -11.27 -5.22
C PHE A 72 -4.72 -12.03 -4.20
N PHE A 73 -5.81 -11.46 -3.70
CA PHE A 73 -6.75 -12.14 -2.82
C PHE A 73 -7.29 -13.43 -3.44
N PHE A 74 -7.78 -13.40 -4.68
CA PHE A 74 -8.34 -14.59 -5.34
C PHE A 74 -7.26 -15.67 -5.57
N VAL A 75 -6.09 -15.26 -6.07
CA VAL A 75 -4.96 -16.18 -6.29
C VAL A 75 -4.51 -16.81 -4.96
N PHE A 76 -4.46 -16.02 -3.89
CA PHE A 76 -4.06 -16.49 -2.57
C PHE A 76 -5.06 -17.50 -1.99
N VAL A 77 -6.36 -17.26 -2.11
CA VAL A 77 -7.38 -18.22 -1.66
C VAL A 77 -7.30 -19.53 -2.45
N ILE A 78 -7.14 -19.47 -3.77
CA ILE A 78 -6.97 -20.67 -4.62
C ILE A 78 -5.70 -21.43 -4.21
N PHE A 79 -4.61 -20.73 -3.90
CA PHE A 79 -3.39 -21.34 -3.39
C PHE A 79 -3.63 -22.03 -2.03
N LEU A 80 -4.32 -21.38 -1.10
CA LEU A 80 -4.61 -21.95 0.22
C LEU A 80 -5.51 -23.19 0.14
N THR A 81 -6.51 -23.21 -0.74
CA THR A 81 -7.34 -24.41 -0.93
C THR A 81 -6.55 -25.55 -1.58
N SER A 82 -5.65 -25.22 -2.52
CA SER A 82 -4.72 -26.16 -3.15
C SER A 82 -3.75 -26.76 -2.12
N LEU A 83 -3.22 -25.94 -1.23
CA LEU A 83 -2.36 -26.37 -0.12
C LEU A 83 -3.15 -27.25 0.86
N GLY A 84 -4.38 -26.83 1.24
CA GLY A 84 -5.28 -27.61 2.09
C GLY A 84 -5.62 -28.99 1.52
N PHE A 85 -5.77 -29.10 0.20
CA PHE A 85 -5.94 -30.39 -0.48
C PHE A 85 -4.76 -31.33 -0.26
N TRP A 86 -3.52 -30.85 -0.44
CA TRP A 86 -2.32 -31.67 -0.24
C TRP A 86 -2.08 -32.04 1.22
N ILE A 87 -2.39 -31.14 2.16
CA ILE A 87 -2.32 -31.44 3.59
C ILE A 87 -3.27 -32.59 3.96
N LYS A 88 -4.51 -32.58 3.44
CA LYS A 88 -5.46 -33.69 3.65
C LYS A 88 -4.95 -35.01 3.09
N LYS A 89 -4.27 -34.97 1.93
CA LYS A 89 -3.73 -36.17 1.27
C LYS A 89 -2.46 -36.70 1.95
N PHE A 90 -1.64 -35.80 2.49
CA PHE A 90 -0.38 -36.11 3.16
C PHE A 90 -0.35 -35.49 4.55
N PRO A 91 -0.95 -36.14 5.57
CA PRO A 91 -1.06 -35.57 6.92
C PRO A 91 0.31 -35.27 7.57
N ARG A 92 1.38 -35.97 7.17
CA ARG A 92 2.75 -35.66 7.60
C ARG A 92 3.23 -34.26 7.16
N ALA A 93 2.70 -33.74 6.05
CA ALA A 93 3.00 -32.38 5.60
C ALA A 93 2.46 -31.32 6.58
N ALA A 94 1.39 -31.64 7.33
CA ALA A 94 0.86 -30.75 8.36
C ALA A 94 1.86 -30.48 9.50
N LEU A 95 2.80 -31.40 9.75
CA LEU A 95 3.85 -31.23 10.76
C LEU A 95 4.99 -30.32 10.29
N ILE A 96 5.27 -30.31 8.98
CA ILE A 96 6.35 -29.52 8.38
C ILE A 96 5.89 -28.08 8.09
N LEU A 97 4.58 -27.90 7.82
CA LEU A 97 4.02 -26.62 7.43
C LEU A 97 4.29 -25.48 8.43
N PRO A 98 4.13 -25.63 9.76
CA PRO A 98 4.42 -24.56 10.70
C PRO A 98 5.89 -24.12 10.68
N ILE A 99 6.81 -25.07 10.48
CA ILE A 99 8.25 -24.80 10.39
C ILE A 99 8.56 -24.01 9.11
N LEU A 100 7.96 -24.40 7.98
CA LEU A 100 8.07 -23.65 6.72
C LEU A 100 7.47 -22.24 6.85
N CYS A 101 6.31 -22.10 7.47
CA CYS A 101 5.69 -20.80 7.71
C CYS A 101 6.58 -19.91 8.59
N PHE A 102 7.17 -20.48 9.65
CA PHE A 102 8.11 -19.75 10.51
C PHE A 102 9.38 -19.34 9.74
N ALA A 103 9.97 -20.25 8.97
CA ALA A 103 11.13 -19.95 8.14
C ALA A 103 10.83 -18.83 7.12
N LEU A 104 9.70 -18.92 6.41
CA LEU A 104 9.25 -17.87 5.49
C LEU A 104 9.00 -16.54 6.20
N PHE A 105 8.37 -16.57 7.37
CA PHE A 105 8.17 -15.38 8.20
C PHE A 105 9.52 -14.74 8.55
N THR A 106 10.46 -15.51 9.11
CA THR A 106 11.80 -14.99 9.42
C THR A 106 12.52 -14.45 8.19
N TRP A 107 12.37 -15.11 7.03
CA TRP A 107 12.99 -14.65 5.78
C TRP A 107 12.41 -13.32 5.31
N ILE A 108 11.08 -13.16 5.30
CA ILE A 108 10.39 -11.92 4.92
C ILE A 108 10.80 -10.76 5.86
N PHE A 109 10.89 -11.03 7.16
CA PHE A 109 11.22 -10.02 8.17
C PHE A 109 12.73 -9.79 8.36
N SER A 110 13.60 -10.68 7.84
CA SER A 110 15.05 -10.49 7.87
C SER A 110 15.56 -9.44 6.87
N GLY A 111 14.71 -9.01 5.93
CA GLY A 111 15.07 -8.03 4.91
C GLY A 111 15.18 -6.61 5.47
N LYS A 112 16.22 -5.88 5.06
CA LYS A 112 16.44 -4.46 5.42
C LYS A 112 15.27 -3.53 5.08
N ARG A 113 14.40 -3.90 4.14
CA ARG A 113 13.25 -3.09 3.70
C ARG A 113 12.02 -3.23 4.60
N THR A 114 11.77 -4.42 5.14
CA THR A 114 10.55 -4.71 5.93
C THR A 114 10.57 -4.03 7.29
N LEU A 115 11.77 -3.83 7.85
CA LEU A 115 11.99 -3.17 9.15
C LEU A 115 12.52 -1.74 9.02
N CYS A 116 12.55 -1.19 7.80
CA CYS A 116 12.97 0.19 7.58
C CYS A 116 11.84 1.14 8.04
N PRO A 117 12.18 2.28 8.65
CA PRO A 117 11.25 3.38 8.81
C PRO A 117 10.45 3.68 7.54
N SER A 118 9.15 3.92 7.70
CA SER A 118 8.26 4.28 6.59
C SER A 118 8.43 5.77 6.23
N THR A 119 9.64 6.17 5.87
CA THR A 119 9.96 7.54 5.44
C THR A 119 9.97 7.67 3.93
N PHE A 120 9.67 8.87 3.44
CA PHE A 120 9.73 9.16 2.02
C PHE A 120 11.20 9.18 1.55
N ASN A 121 11.51 8.51 0.44
CA ASN A 121 12.84 8.48 -0.19
C ASN A 121 14.02 8.17 0.77
N HIS A 122 13.81 7.35 1.80
CA HIS A 122 14.83 7.03 2.82
C HIS A 122 15.39 8.25 3.57
N VAL A 123 14.64 9.35 3.60
CA VAL A 123 14.97 10.51 4.44
C VAL A 123 14.97 10.07 5.91
N PRO A 124 15.96 10.46 6.73
CA PRO A 124 15.98 10.11 8.14
C PRO A 124 14.72 10.60 8.87
N GLU A 125 14.20 9.79 9.80
CA GLU A 125 12.98 10.11 10.57
C GLU A 125 13.07 11.48 11.27
N SER A 126 14.24 11.82 11.81
CA SER A 126 14.49 13.10 12.47
C SER A 126 14.23 14.30 11.55
N ILE A 127 14.65 14.19 10.28
CA ILE A 127 14.43 15.24 9.28
C ILE A 127 12.95 15.30 8.90
N CYS A 128 12.28 14.15 8.76
CA CYS A 128 10.83 14.14 8.50
C CYS A 128 10.04 14.83 9.62
N VAL A 129 10.42 14.62 10.88
CA VAL A 129 9.84 15.29 12.03
C VAL A 129 10.13 16.79 11.99
N GLU A 130 11.37 17.19 11.71
CA GLU A 130 11.76 18.60 11.64
C GLU A 130 10.99 19.37 10.55
N VAL A 131 10.87 18.79 9.36
CA VAL A 131 10.07 19.36 8.25
C VAL A 131 8.60 19.49 8.64
N SER A 132 8.04 18.45 9.27
CA SER A 132 6.64 18.45 9.70
C SER A 132 6.39 19.49 10.78
N GLN A 133 7.32 19.63 11.74
CA GLN A 133 7.23 20.64 12.79
C GLN A 133 7.36 22.05 12.22
N HIS A 134 8.31 22.27 11.30
CA HIS A 134 8.47 23.55 10.61
C HIS A 134 7.20 23.99 9.87
N LEU A 135 6.46 23.05 9.27
CA LEU A 135 5.17 23.31 8.65
C LEU A 135 4.11 23.67 9.69
N ILE A 136 4.01 22.89 10.77
CA ILE A 136 3.02 23.09 11.84
C ILE A 136 3.22 24.46 12.52
N ASP A 137 4.47 24.81 12.82
CA ASP A 137 4.83 26.06 13.50
C ASP A 137 4.37 27.29 12.70
N GLN A 138 4.55 27.30 11.38
CA GLN A 138 4.06 28.39 10.52
C GLN A 138 2.54 28.62 10.66
N ILE A 139 1.77 27.55 10.87
CA ILE A 139 0.31 27.63 11.00
C ILE A 139 -0.08 28.06 12.43
N ILE A 140 0.63 27.56 13.44
CA ILE A 140 0.43 27.97 14.84
C ILE A 140 0.75 29.47 14.99
N ASP A 141 1.86 29.94 14.45
CA ASP A 141 2.25 31.35 14.49
C ASP A 141 1.20 32.23 13.81
N ALA A 142 0.64 31.78 12.68
CA ALA A 142 -0.46 32.49 12.01
C ALA A 142 -1.75 32.52 12.84
N ASP A 143 -2.07 31.43 13.54
CA ASP A 143 -3.23 31.39 14.45
C ASP A 143 -3.07 32.38 15.60
N LEU A 144 -1.89 32.38 16.24
CA LEU A 144 -1.52 33.30 17.32
C LEU A 144 -1.51 34.75 16.87
N ALA A 145 -1.11 35.02 15.63
CA ALA A 145 -1.13 36.35 15.03
C ALA A 145 -2.53 36.83 14.62
N GLY A 146 -3.58 36.03 14.81
CA GLY A 146 -4.95 36.43 14.47
C GLY A 146 -5.28 36.33 12.97
N LEU A 147 -4.45 35.66 12.15
CA LEU A 147 -4.67 35.55 10.72
C LEU A 147 -5.80 34.57 10.37
N GLU A 148 -6.48 34.82 9.25
CA GLU A 148 -7.48 33.90 8.67
C GLU A 148 -6.89 33.05 7.54
N GLU A 149 -5.85 33.56 6.87
CA GLU A 149 -5.13 32.89 5.77
C GLU A 149 -3.63 32.84 6.09
N VAL A 150 -3.00 31.71 5.79
CA VAL A 150 -1.55 31.52 5.88
C VAL A 150 -1.01 30.87 4.61
N LYS A 151 0.09 31.42 4.10
CA LYS A 151 0.90 30.80 3.04
C LYS A 151 2.08 30.12 3.69
N ILE A 152 2.10 28.79 3.65
CA ILE A 152 3.17 27.99 4.24
C ILE A 152 4.15 27.55 3.16
N THR A 153 5.45 27.60 3.47
CA THR A 153 6.47 27.01 2.60
C THR A 153 6.74 25.57 3.00
N VAL A 154 6.90 24.70 2.00
CA VAL A 154 7.20 23.28 2.17
C VAL A 154 8.32 22.87 1.21
N PRO A 155 9.10 21.81 1.50
CA PRO A 155 10.04 21.28 0.53
C PRO A 155 9.38 21.00 -0.82
N LYS A 156 10.10 21.30 -1.89
CA LYS A 156 9.66 21.00 -3.26
C LYS A 156 9.77 19.50 -3.51
N GLY A 157 8.66 18.90 -3.95
CA GLY A 157 8.57 17.52 -4.43
C GLY A 157 8.93 17.40 -5.91
N ASP A 158 8.41 16.38 -6.59
CA ASP A 158 8.64 16.18 -8.01
C ASP A 158 7.75 17.07 -8.90
N ASP A 159 7.94 16.97 -10.21
CA ASP A 159 7.19 17.78 -11.18
C ASP A 159 5.78 17.20 -11.48
N VAL A 160 5.40 16.06 -10.88
CA VAL A 160 4.07 15.44 -11.05
C VAL A 160 3.11 15.92 -9.96
N ASP A 161 3.53 15.89 -8.69
CA ASP A 161 2.83 16.47 -7.55
C ASP A 161 3.85 16.82 -6.46
N ASN A 162 3.48 17.68 -5.53
CA ASN A 162 4.37 18.07 -4.44
C ASN A 162 4.32 17.06 -3.27
N TYR A 163 4.22 15.74 -3.54
CA TYR A 163 4.16 14.72 -2.49
C TYR A 163 5.42 14.76 -1.61
N PRO A 164 5.32 14.69 -0.27
CA PRO A 164 4.15 14.36 0.54
C PRO A 164 3.25 15.55 0.94
N PHE A 165 3.55 16.77 0.49
CA PHE A 165 2.81 18.00 0.78
C PHE A 165 2.12 18.55 -0.47
N PRO A 166 1.13 17.84 -1.03
CA PRO A 166 0.51 18.26 -2.27
C PRO A 166 -0.29 19.55 -2.07
N LEU A 167 -0.40 20.37 -3.11
CA LEU A 167 -0.92 21.74 -3.03
C LEU A 167 -2.36 21.83 -2.49
N TYR A 168 -3.14 20.77 -2.68
CA TYR A 168 -4.54 20.68 -2.24
C TYR A 168 -4.70 20.27 -0.75
N MET A 169 -3.61 19.99 -0.03
CA MET A 169 -3.69 19.42 1.33
C MET A 169 -4.01 20.44 2.43
N GLY A 170 -3.88 21.74 2.16
CA GLY A 170 -3.99 22.79 3.18
C GLY A 170 -5.26 22.73 4.03
N LYS A 171 -6.42 22.47 3.40
CA LYS A 171 -7.71 22.31 4.12
C LYS A 171 -7.69 21.14 5.10
N ASN A 172 -7.08 20.01 4.71
CA ASN A 172 -6.98 18.84 5.58
C ASN A 172 -6.04 19.10 6.75
N ILE A 173 -4.91 19.78 6.52
CA ILE A 173 -3.96 20.16 7.56
C ILE A 173 -4.63 21.05 8.61
N SER A 174 -5.23 22.16 8.18
CA SER A 174 -5.96 23.10 9.06
C SER A 174 -7.06 22.39 9.88
N ARG A 175 -7.84 21.52 9.24
CA ARG A 175 -8.87 20.73 9.94
C ARG A 175 -8.27 19.81 11.00
N THR A 176 -7.17 19.12 10.69
CA THR A 176 -6.50 18.20 11.62
C THR A 176 -5.93 18.96 12.81
N LEU A 177 -5.16 20.03 12.57
CA LEU A 177 -4.56 20.83 13.65
C LEU A 177 -5.62 21.41 14.60
N HIS A 178 -6.74 21.91 14.06
CA HIS A 178 -7.85 22.39 14.87
C HIS A 178 -8.52 21.27 15.66
N ALA A 179 -8.74 20.09 15.05
CA ALA A 179 -9.35 18.95 15.73
C ALA A 179 -8.48 18.42 16.88
N HIS A 180 -7.16 18.55 16.78
CA HIS A 180 -6.21 18.20 17.82
C HIS A 180 -5.91 19.34 18.82
N GLY A 181 -6.57 20.50 18.68
CA GLY A 181 -6.41 21.63 19.59
C GLY A 181 -5.06 22.36 19.46
N MET A 182 -4.33 22.18 18.36
CA MET A 182 -3.06 22.89 18.11
C MET A 182 -3.27 24.33 17.63
N ILE A 183 -4.44 24.62 17.06
CA ILE A 183 -4.87 25.96 16.63
C ILE A 183 -6.29 26.22 17.13
N SER A 184 -6.57 27.47 17.46
CA SER A 184 -7.84 27.93 18.05
C SER A 184 -9.00 27.99 17.05
N ARG A 185 -8.69 28.18 15.76
CA ARG A 185 -9.67 28.25 14.66
C ARG A 185 -9.09 27.63 13.39
N ARG A 186 -9.95 27.35 12.40
CA ARG A 186 -9.49 26.88 11.09
C ARG A 186 -9.00 28.05 10.25
N LEU A 187 -7.75 27.98 9.78
CA LEU A 187 -7.20 28.91 8.80
C LEU A 187 -7.34 28.38 7.38
N GLU A 188 -7.40 29.27 6.39
CA GLU A 188 -7.13 28.94 4.99
C GLU A 188 -5.62 28.77 4.81
N VAL A 189 -5.17 27.55 4.50
CA VAL A 189 -3.75 27.23 4.34
C VAL A 189 -3.44 27.05 2.86
N LYS A 190 -2.52 27.87 2.33
CA LYS A 190 -1.99 27.75 0.96
C LYS A 190 -0.57 27.20 1.02
N ILE A 191 -0.32 26.10 0.32
CA ILE A 191 0.97 25.42 0.29
C ILE A 191 1.80 25.97 -0.87
N LEU A 192 3.03 26.41 -0.57
CA LEU A 192 4.00 26.92 -1.53
C LEU A 192 5.27 26.06 -1.50
N PRO A 193 5.55 25.28 -2.55
CA PRO A 193 6.81 24.55 -2.67
C PRO A 193 7.99 25.51 -2.75
N ASP A 194 9.05 25.21 -2.00
CA ASP A 194 10.27 26.01 -1.93
C ASP A 194 11.51 25.10 -1.96
N ALA A 195 12.31 25.21 -3.04
CA ALA A 195 13.52 24.42 -3.21
C ALA A 195 14.64 24.79 -2.22
N THR A 196 14.61 25.99 -1.64
CA THR A 196 15.60 26.40 -0.62
C THR A 196 15.43 25.60 0.68
N LEU A 197 14.21 25.11 0.95
CA LEU A 197 13.98 24.18 2.06
C LEU A 197 14.57 22.80 1.80
N ASN A 198 14.67 22.35 0.54
CA ASN A 198 15.34 21.09 0.22
C ASN A 198 16.82 21.18 0.58
N GLU A 199 17.49 22.29 0.25
CA GLU A 199 18.88 22.54 0.63
C GLU A 199 19.04 22.60 2.14
N ARG A 200 18.15 23.32 2.83
CA ARG A 200 18.17 23.47 4.30
C ARG A 200 18.06 22.12 5.02
N PHE A 201 17.15 21.25 4.57
CA PHE A 201 16.89 19.95 5.20
C PHE A 201 17.68 18.80 4.55
N ASN A 202 18.58 19.10 3.61
CA ASN A 202 19.36 18.12 2.84
C ASN A 202 18.47 17.04 2.19
N LEU A 203 17.41 17.49 1.53
CA LEU A 203 16.45 16.68 0.77
C LEU A 203 16.80 16.68 -0.72
N PRO A 204 16.49 15.59 -1.45
CA PRO A 204 16.70 15.50 -2.89
C PRO A 204 15.78 16.43 -3.70
#